data_AF-A0A6P1GE24-F1
#
_entry.id   AF-A0A6P1GE24-F1
#
_cell.length_a   1.000
_cell.length_b   1.000
_cell.length_c   1.000
_cell.angle_alpha   90.00
_cell.angle_beta   90.00
_cell.angle_gamma   90.00
#
_symmetry.space_group_name_H-M   'P 1'
#
loop_
_entity.id
_entity.type
_entity.pdbx_description
1 polymer ?
#
loop_
_entity_poly.entity_id
_entity_poly.type
_entity_poly.pdbx_seq_one_letter_code
_entity_poly.pdbx_strand_id
1 'polypeptide(L)'
;MDVIVSRSRIAGTASTYLYRVLVPLAEVTASRRSRCVIIQSRFGGGRIPSTRIADVVAPAAWYDRELATPCGLAASLNLVARRIEALIIRTVFPEMTARLIPPMLALEFAPDDAIYRLTVADLNAAFDRFAPGIDTLMAADLGLYQDCVLRAA
;
A
#
# COMPACT_ATOMS: atom_id res chain seq x y z
N MET A 1 2.70 4.75 11.58
CA MET A 1 3.63 3.83 10.89
C MET A 1 4.09 4.46 9.59
N ASP A 2 5.29 4.15 9.14
CA ASP A 2 5.80 4.68 7.87
C ASP A 2 5.51 3.75 6.69
N VAL A 3 5.28 4.33 5.52
CA VAL A 3 5.13 3.62 4.24
C VAL A 3 6.00 4.27 3.17
N ILE A 4 6.44 3.46 2.21
CA ILE A 4 7.18 3.87 1.01
C ILE A 4 6.22 3.80 -0.17
N VAL A 5 6.06 4.92 -0.86
CA VAL A 5 5.20 5.04 -2.03
C VAL A 5 6.06 5.36 -3.23
N SER A 6 5.87 4.62 -4.33
CA SER A 6 6.66 4.81 -5.54
C SER A 6 5.81 4.82 -6.78
N ARG A 7 6.18 5.69 -7.72
CA ARG A 7 5.80 5.66 -9.13
C ARG A 7 7.03 5.25 -9.92
N SER A 8 6.91 4.23 -10.76
CA SER A 8 7.97 3.80 -11.67
C SER A 8 7.43 3.55 -13.06
N ARG A 9 8.12 4.05 -14.08
CA ARG A 9 7.79 3.79 -15.48
C ARG A 9 8.10 2.33 -15.82
N ILE A 10 7.19 1.71 -16.58
CA ILE A 10 7.42 0.36 -17.11
C ILE A 10 8.28 0.48 -18.37
N ALA A 11 9.39 -0.28 -18.40
CA ALA A 11 10.26 -0.29 -19.55
C ALA A 11 9.54 -0.85 -20.79
N GLY A 12 9.73 -0.21 -21.94
CA GLY A 12 9.18 -0.67 -23.22
C GLY A 12 7.74 -0.23 -23.51
N THR A 13 7.07 0.48 -22.61
CA THR A 13 5.73 1.05 -22.85
C THR A 13 5.77 2.58 -22.68
N ALA A 14 5.25 3.30 -23.69
CA ALA A 14 5.11 4.74 -23.56
C ALA A 14 4.11 5.07 -22.44
N SER A 15 4.53 5.92 -21.51
CA SER A 15 3.71 6.53 -20.46
C SER A 15 2.85 5.58 -19.61
N THR A 16 3.29 4.33 -19.41
CA THR A 16 2.64 3.40 -18.49
C THR A 16 3.43 3.28 -17.19
N TYR A 17 2.75 3.46 -16.07
CA TYR A 17 3.36 3.54 -14.76
C TYR A 17 2.82 2.48 -13.82
N LEU A 18 3.71 2.01 -12.96
CA LEU A 18 3.41 1.16 -11.83
C LEU A 18 3.49 1.99 -10.55
N TYR A 19 2.40 1.94 -9.80
CA TYR A 19 2.25 2.60 -8.52
C TYR A 19 2.28 1.55 -7.42
N ARG A 20 3.06 1.78 -6.36
CA ARG A 20 3.20 0.84 -5.24
C ARG A 20 3.20 1.57 -3.91
N VAL A 21 2.61 0.92 -2.91
CA VAL A 21 2.78 1.24 -1.50
C VAL A 21 3.38 0.02 -0.82
N LEU A 22 4.48 0.20 -0.12
CA LEU A 22 5.16 -0.84 0.63
C LEU A 22 5.41 -0.38 2.06
N VAL A 23 5.22 -1.28 3.01
CA VAL A 23 5.48 -1.02 4.44
C VAL A 23 6.87 -1.57 4.78
N PRO A 24 7.82 -0.76 5.27
CA PRO A 24 9.09 -1.27 5.77
C PRO A 24 8.87 -2.35 6.84
N LEU A 25 9.63 -3.44 6.79
CA LEU A 25 9.43 -4.58 7.69
C LEU A 25 9.64 -4.21 9.18
N ALA A 26 10.43 -3.16 9.44
CA ALA A 26 10.61 -2.59 10.77
C ALA A 26 9.30 -2.03 11.38
N GLU A 27 8.36 -1.57 10.55
CA GLU A 27 7.05 -1.04 10.96
C GLU A 27 6.00 -2.14 11.18
N VAL A 28 6.29 -3.37 10.75
CA VAL A 28 5.40 -4.52 10.93
C VAL A 28 5.61 -5.13 12.31
N THR A 29 4.52 -5.47 13.01
CA THR A 29 4.58 -6.13 14.31
C THR A 29 5.45 -7.39 14.26
N ALA A 30 6.37 -7.54 15.22
CA ALA A 30 7.44 -8.54 15.18
C ALA A 30 6.93 -9.98 14.97
N SER A 31 5.82 -10.35 15.62
CA SER A 31 5.20 -11.69 15.51
C SER A 31 4.68 -12.03 14.11
N ARG A 32 4.52 -11.03 13.24
CA ARG A 32 3.95 -11.17 11.89
C ARG A 32 5.01 -11.18 10.78
N ARG A 33 6.20 -10.62 11.04
CA ARG A 33 7.24 -10.41 10.03
C ARG A 33 7.64 -11.67 9.27
N SER A 34 7.68 -12.81 9.96
CA SER A 34 8.01 -14.12 9.35
C SER A 34 6.93 -14.65 8.40
N ARG A 35 5.73 -14.07 8.44
CA ARG A 35 4.57 -14.46 7.62
C ARG A 35 4.33 -13.51 6.44
N CYS A 36 5.11 -12.43 6.35
CA CYS A 36 5.00 -11.41 5.31
C CYS A 36 5.90 -11.74 4.12
N VAL A 37 5.45 -11.40 2.91
CA VAL A 37 6.29 -11.50 1.71
C VAL A 37 7.30 -10.35 1.72
N ILE A 38 8.60 -10.67 1.76
CA ILE A 38 9.65 -9.66 1.77
C ILE A 38 9.94 -9.18 0.35
N ILE A 39 9.72 -7.89 0.12
CA ILE A 39 10.02 -7.14 -1.10
C ILE A 39 11.09 -6.11 -0.77
N GLN A 40 12.15 -6.05 -1.58
CA GLN A 40 13.19 -5.04 -1.43
C GLN A 40 12.75 -3.74 -2.10
N SER A 41 12.27 -2.78 -1.33
CA SER A 41 11.98 -1.43 -1.83
C SER A 41 13.28 -0.65 -1.97
N ARG A 42 13.35 0.25 -2.95
CA ARG A 42 14.45 1.22 -3.08
C ARG A 42 14.00 2.52 -2.44
N PHE A 43 14.82 3.09 -1.57
CA PHE A 43 14.58 4.40 -0.98
C PHE A 43 15.94 5.02 -0.63
N GLY A 44 16.18 6.25 -1.10
CA GLY A 44 17.53 6.83 -1.18
C GLY A 44 18.50 5.91 -1.95
N GLY A 45 19.76 5.90 -1.53
CA GLY A 45 20.80 5.02 -2.10
C GLY A 45 20.75 3.55 -1.67
N GLY A 46 19.71 3.12 -0.94
CA GLY A 46 19.65 1.81 -0.27
C GLY A 46 18.46 0.94 -0.64
N ARG A 47 18.50 -0.32 -0.17
CA ARG A 47 17.37 -1.26 -0.21
C ARG A 47 16.80 -1.42 1.19
N ILE A 48 15.48 -1.38 1.30
CA ILE A 48 14.76 -1.52 2.56
C ILE A 48 13.84 -2.75 2.48
N PRO A 49 14.01 -3.75 3.36
CA PRO A 49 13.09 -4.89 3.40
C PRO A 49 11.70 -4.36 3.75
N SER A 50 10.73 -4.63 2.89
CA SER A 50 9.37 -4.12 2.98
C SER A 50 8.35 -5.22 2.62
N THR A 51 7.07 -4.98 2.87
CA THR A 51 5.99 -5.92 2.54
C THR A 51 4.78 -5.17 1.96
N ARG A 52 3.81 -5.90 1.40
CA ARG A 52 2.58 -5.30 0.85
C ARG A 52 1.62 -4.89 1.97
N ILE A 53 0.77 -3.90 1.69
CA ILE A 53 -0.30 -3.46 2.61
C ILE A 53 -1.21 -4.63 2.99
N ALA A 54 -1.53 -5.51 2.05
CA ALA A 54 -2.35 -6.71 2.32
C ALA A 54 -1.78 -7.59 3.45
N ASP A 55 -0.46 -7.81 3.48
CA ASP A 55 0.17 -8.65 4.52
C ASP A 55 0.13 -7.99 5.91
N VAL A 56 0.17 -6.65 5.94
CA VAL A 56 0.13 -5.87 7.19
C VAL A 56 -1.30 -5.81 7.73
N VAL A 57 -2.27 -5.55 6.85
CA VAL A 57 -3.69 -5.40 7.20
C VAL A 57 -4.32 -6.73 7.60
N ALA A 58 -3.84 -7.85 7.06
CA ALA A 58 -4.44 -9.17 7.26
C ALA A 58 -4.81 -9.45 8.73
N PRO A 59 -6.03 -9.94 9.02
CA PRO A 59 -6.39 -10.33 10.38
C PRO A 59 -5.55 -11.52 10.83
N ALA A 60 -5.47 -11.79 12.14
CA ALA A 60 -4.72 -12.95 12.64
C ALA A 60 -5.18 -14.27 11.99
N ALA A 61 -6.50 -14.40 11.81
CA ALA A 61 -7.16 -15.54 11.18
C ALA A 61 -6.73 -15.80 9.71
N TRP A 62 -6.13 -14.81 9.04
CA TRP A 62 -5.59 -15.01 7.67
C TRP A 62 -4.51 -16.08 7.61
N TYR A 63 -3.76 -16.26 8.69
CA TYR A 63 -2.65 -17.19 8.75
C TYR A 63 -3.05 -18.58 9.28
N ASP A 64 -4.30 -18.73 9.70
CA ASP A 64 -4.83 -20.00 10.16
C ASP A 64 -5.25 -20.83 8.94
N ARG A 65 -4.55 -21.96 8.74
CA ARG A 65 -4.54 -22.77 7.51
C ARG A 65 -5.91 -23.29 7.02
N GLU A 66 -6.95 -23.19 7.85
CA GLU A 66 -8.27 -23.78 7.60
C GLU A 66 -9.34 -22.77 7.12
N LEU A 67 -9.07 -21.45 7.15
CA LEU A 67 -10.12 -20.43 6.97
C LEU A 67 -9.99 -19.54 5.72
N ALA A 68 -8.87 -19.55 5.01
CA ALA A 68 -8.62 -18.59 3.93
C ALA A 68 -9.49 -18.80 2.67
N THR A 69 -9.95 -20.03 2.42
CA THR A 69 -10.62 -20.42 1.17
C THR A 69 -12.16 -20.36 1.21
N PRO A 70 -12.88 -20.75 2.29
CA PRO A 70 -14.34 -20.86 2.24
C PRO A 70 -15.11 -19.53 2.38
N CYS A 71 -14.52 -18.46 2.92
CA CYS A 71 -15.27 -17.28 3.37
C CYS A 71 -15.06 -16.01 2.55
N GLY A 72 -14.38 -16.08 1.40
CA GLY A 72 -14.08 -14.90 0.59
C GLY A 72 -13.09 -13.91 1.24
N LEU A 73 -12.44 -14.29 2.34
CA LEU A 73 -11.52 -13.44 3.11
C LEU A 73 -10.37 -12.91 2.24
N ALA A 74 -9.84 -13.74 1.33
CA ALA A 74 -8.79 -13.32 0.40
C ALA A 74 -9.24 -12.18 -0.53
N ALA A 75 -10.47 -12.27 -1.06
CA ALA A 75 -11.03 -11.25 -1.94
C ALA A 75 -11.29 -9.96 -1.17
N SER A 76 -11.89 -10.05 0.02
CA SER A 76 -12.16 -8.90 0.89
C SER A 76 -10.87 -8.24 1.35
N LEU A 77 -9.85 -9.01 1.76
CA LEU A 77 -8.55 -8.49 2.17
C LEU A 77 -7.87 -7.76 1.01
N ASN A 78 -7.90 -8.33 -0.19
CA ASN A 78 -7.35 -7.68 -1.38
C ASN A 78 -8.08 -6.38 -1.71
N LEU A 79 -9.41 -6.34 -1.55
CA LEU A 79 -10.20 -5.14 -1.79
C LEU A 79 -9.84 -4.03 -0.77
N VAL A 80 -9.80 -4.36 0.52
CA VAL A 80 -9.42 -3.42 1.60
C VAL A 80 -8.00 -2.90 1.35
N ALA A 81 -7.05 -3.79 1.09
CA ALA A 81 -5.66 -3.40 0.83
C ALA A 81 -5.56 -2.46 -0.38
N ARG A 82 -6.16 -2.81 -1.52
CA ARG A 82 -6.12 -1.96 -2.73
C ARG A 82 -6.80 -0.62 -2.54
N ARG A 83 -7.83 -0.55 -1.70
CA ARG A 83 -8.51 0.71 -1.35
C ARG A 83 -7.60 1.60 -0.50
N ILE A 84 -6.96 1.04 0.53
CA ILE A 84 -5.98 1.74 1.38
C ILE A 84 -4.80 2.23 0.53
N GLU A 85 -4.25 1.37 -0.32
CA GLU A 85 -3.17 1.74 -1.22
C GLU A 85 -3.59 2.89 -2.14
N ALA A 86 -4.78 2.82 -2.76
CA ALA A 86 -5.28 3.90 -3.62
C ALA A 86 -5.39 5.25 -2.88
N LEU A 87 -5.85 5.24 -1.63
CA LEU A 87 -5.91 6.46 -0.80
C LEU A 87 -4.51 7.01 -0.51
N ILE A 88 -3.56 6.17 -0.14
CA ILE A 88 -2.16 6.57 0.12
C ILE A 88 -1.48 7.08 -1.15
N ILE A 89 -1.74 6.48 -2.30
CA ILE A 89 -1.11 6.90 -3.56
C ILE A 89 -1.68 8.24 -4.02
N ARG A 90 -2.99 8.46 -3.91
CA ARG A 90 -3.64 9.71 -4.27
C ARG A 90 -3.10 10.94 -3.53
N THR A 91 -2.65 10.76 -2.29
CA THR A 91 -2.11 11.89 -1.51
C THR A 91 -0.72 12.31 -1.98
N VAL A 92 0.03 11.40 -2.63
CA VAL A 92 1.38 11.66 -3.14
C VAL A 92 1.38 11.95 -4.64
N PHE A 93 0.52 11.25 -5.38
CA PHE A 93 0.42 11.26 -6.84
C PHE A 93 -1.03 11.58 -7.23
N PRO A 94 -1.41 12.87 -7.29
CA PRO A 94 -2.79 13.30 -7.53
C PRO A 94 -3.34 12.88 -8.90
N GLU A 95 -2.47 12.54 -9.85
CA GLU A 95 -2.87 11.99 -11.15
C GLU A 95 -3.51 10.59 -11.05
N MET A 96 -3.26 9.86 -9.96
CA MET A 96 -3.94 8.60 -9.69
C MET A 96 -5.36 8.90 -9.18
N THR A 97 -6.37 8.80 -10.04
CA THR A 97 -7.77 9.10 -9.68
C THR A 97 -8.67 7.86 -9.60
N ALA A 98 -8.10 6.65 -9.75
CA ALA A 98 -8.82 5.38 -9.71
C ALA A 98 -9.19 4.96 -8.28
N ARG A 99 -10.41 4.48 -8.06
CA ARG A 99 -10.91 4.11 -6.70
C ARG A 99 -10.06 3.03 -6.03
N LEU A 100 -9.58 2.09 -6.85
CA LEU A 100 -8.64 1.03 -6.50
C LEU A 100 -7.41 1.19 -7.40
N ILE A 101 -6.22 0.83 -6.90
CA ILE A 101 -5.00 0.84 -7.71
C ILE A 101 -5.16 -0.06 -8.92
N PRO A 102 -5.06 0.46 -10.16
CA PRO A 102 -4.96 -0.41 -11.32
C PRO A 102 -3.57 -1.07 -11.32
N PRO A 103 -3.41 -2.27 -11.90
CA PRO A 103 -2.10 -2.91 -12.02
C PRO A 103 -1.07 -2.03 -12.73
N MET A 104 -1.53 -1.24 -13.70
CA MET A 104 -0.76 -0.29 -14.48
C MET A 104 -1.66 0.89 -14.82
N LEU A 105 -1.12 2.11 -14.82
CA LEU A 105 -1.84 3.32 -15.21
C LEU A 105 -1.15 3.97 -16.41
N ALA A 106 -1.88 4.13 -17.50
CA ALA A 106 -1.45 4.94 -18.63
C ALA A 106 -1.71 6.41 -18.32
N LEU A 107 -0.71 7.26 -18.56
CA LEU A 107 -0.81 8.71 -18.42
C LEU A 107 -0.60 9.39 -19.77
N GLU A 108 -1.24 10.54 -19.96
CA GLU A 108 -1.05 11.36 -21.16
C GLU A 108 0.26 12.15 -21.13
N PHE A 109 0.86 12.29 -19.95
CA PHE A 109 2.15 12.93 -19.73
C PHE A 109 3.17 11.92 -19.22
N ALA A 110 4.45 12.31 -19.26
CA ALA A 110 5.57 11.41 -19.02
C ALA A 110 6.35 11.81 -17.75
N PRO A 111 5.77 11.69 -16.54
CA PRO A 111 6.48 12.08 -15.33
C PRO A 111 7.64 11.12 -15.02
N ASP A 112 8.60 11.60 -14.23
CA ASP A 112 9.76 10.80 -13.84
C ASP A 112 9.41 9.74 -12.79
N ASP A 113 10.32 8.82 -12.55
CA ASP A 113 10.24 7.92 -11.41
C ASP A 113 10.32 8.74 -10.12
N ALA A 114 9.52 8.40 -9.12
CA ALA A 114 9.47 9.13 -7.87
C ALA A 114 9.19 8.17 -6.71
N ILE A 115 9.86 8.41 -5.58
CA ILE A 115 9.71 7.60 -4.38
C ILE A 115 9.64 8.53 -3.17
N TYR A 116 8.63 8.31 -2.33
CA TYR A 116 8.36 9.08 -1.14
C TYR A 116 8.19 8.16 0.07
N ARG A 117 8.54 8.68 1.24
CA ARG A 117 8.16 8.11 2.53
C ARG A 117 7.19 9.07 3.21
N LEU A 118 6.13 8.50 3.78
CA LEU A 118 5.15 9.22 4.57
C LEU A 118 4.67 8.36 5.75
N THR A 119 4.11 9.04 6.74
CA THR A 119 3.53 8.40 7.93
C THR A 119 2.02 8.27 7.75
N VAL A 120 1.49 7.11 8.13
CA VAL A 120 0.06 6.76 8.14
C VAL A 120 -0.34 6.18 9.50
N ALA A 121 -1.64 6.05 9.73
CA ALA A 121 -2.19 5.33 10.88
C ALA A 121 -1.66 3.89 10.94
N ASP A 122 -1.61 3.28 12.12
CA ASP A 122 -1.20 1.89 12.23
C ASP A 122 -2.19 0.95 11.51
N LEU A 123 -1.66 0.15 10.58
CA LEU A 123 -2.39 -0.78 9.74
C LEU A 123 -2.21 -2.24 10.17
N ASN A 124 -1.37 -2.52 11.18
CA ASN A 124 -1.13 -3.89 11.64
C ASN A 124 -2.45 -4.54 12.10
N ALA A 125 -2.83 -5.65 11.47
CA ALA A 125 -4.09 -6.36 11.72
C ALA A 125 -5.37 -5.51 11.57
N ALA A 126 -5.33 -4.42 10.78
CA ALA A 126 -6.42 -3.47 10.70
C ALA A 126 -7.60 -3.89 9.80
N PHE A 127 -7.63 -5.13 9.30
CA PHE A 127 -8.69 -5.61 8.41
C PHE A 127 -10.09 -5.41 9.00
N ASP A 128 -10.32 -5.90 10.22
CA ASP A 128 -11.66 -5.86 10.85
C ASP A 128 -12.11 -4.42 11.15
N ARG A 129 -11.16 -3.48 11.28
CA ARG A 129 -11.45 -2.05 11.43
C ARG A 129 -11.97 -1.43 10.14
N PHE A 130 -11.40 -1.79 8.98
CA PHE A 130 -11.68 -1.12 7.71
C PHE A 130 -12.67 -1.86 6.82
N ALA A 131 -12.75 -3.18 6.92
CA ALA A 131 -13.61 -4.00 6.07
C ALA A 131 -15.11 -3.58 6.13
N PRO A 132 -15.72 -3.32 7.31
CA PRO A 132 -17.13 -2.94 7.38
C PRO A 132 -17.45 -1.59 6.74
N GLY A 133 -16.48 -0.68 6.67
CA GLY A 133 -16.63 0.70 6.21
C GLY A 133 -15.83 1.02 4.94
N ILE A 134 -15.47 0.02 4.15
CA ILE A 134 -14.55 0.20 3.02
C ILE A 134 -15.03 1.24 2.00
N ASP A 135 -16.35 1.33 1.81
CA ASP A 135 -16.95 2.24 0.83
C ASP A 135 -16.86 3.71 1.26
N THR A 136 -16.89 3.96 2.57
CA THR A 136 -16.80 5.30 3.18
C THR A 136 -15.39 5.66 3.64
N LEU A 137 -14.41 4.76 3.47
CA LEU A 137 -13.03 4.98 3.89
C LEU A 137 -12.41 6.16 3.13
N MET A 138 -11.86 7.10 3.88
CA MET A 138 -11.23 8.33 3.41
C MET A 138 -9.74 8.38 3.81
N ALA A 139 -9.00 9.30 3.19
CA ALA A 139 -7.58 9.50 3.51
C ALA A 139 -7.37 9.92 4.99
N ALA A 140 -8.29 10.71 5.53
CA ALA A 140 -8.25 11.14 6.94
C ALA A 140 -8.31 9.97 7.93
N ASP A 141 -9.03 8.89 7.61
CA ASP A 141 -9.11 7.69 8.45
C ASP A 141 -7.76 6.95 8.55
N LEU A 142 -6.88 7.19 7.57
CA LEU A 142 -5.52 6.69 7.53
C LEU A 142 -4.51 7.69 8.13
N GLY A 143 -4.98 8.78 8.73
CA GLY A 143 -4.12 9.84 9.27
C GLY A 143 -3.38 10.64 8.19
N LEU A 144 -3.86 10.60 6.95
CA LEU A 144 -3.30 11.35 5.84
C LEU A 144 -3.91 12.75 5.80
N TYR A 145 -3.17 13.75 6.27
CA TYR A 145 -3.55 15.15 6.24
C TYR A 145 -2.77 15.91 5.16
N GLN A 146 -3.26 17.09 4.75
CA GLN A 146 -2.61 17.91 3.70
C GLN A 146 -1.16 18.31 4.06
N ASP A 147 -0.81 18.36 5.35
CA ASP A 147 0.54 18.66 5.84
C ASP A 147 1.37 17.39 6.16
N CYS A 148 1.02 16.24 5.58
CA CYS A 148 1.83 15.04 5.74
C CYS A 148 3.29 15.32 5.35
N VAL A 149 4.22 15.06 6.28
CA VAL A 149 5.66 15.23 6.05
C VAL A 149 6.11 14.22 4.98
N LEU A 150 6.11 14.65 3.73
CA LEU A 150 6.63 13.90 2.60
C LEU A 150 8.14 13.97 2.59
N ARG A 151 8.80 12.81 2.68
CA ARG A 151 10.25 12.72 2.51
C ARG A 151 10.55 12.10 1.16
N ALA A 152 11.04 12.89 0.23
CA ALA A 152 11.53 12.39 -1.05
C ALA A 152 12.86 11.64 -0.85
N ALA A 153 13.05 10.58 -1.63
CA ALA A 153 14.27 9.79 -1.71
C ALA A 153 15.38 10.50 -2.50
#